data_AF-A0A3S5B5E5-F1
#
_entry.id   AF-A0A3S5B5E5-F1
#
_cell.length_a   1.000
_cell.length_b   1.000
_cell.length_c   1.000
_cell.angle_alpha   90.00
_cell.angle_beta   90.00
_cell.angle_gamma   90.00
#
_symmetry.space_group_name_H-M   'P 1'
#
loop_
_entity.id
_entity.type
_entity.pdbx_description
1 polymer ?
#
loop_
_entity_poly.entity_id
_entity_poly.type
_entity_poly.pdbx_seq_one_letter_code
_entity_poly.pdbx_strand_id
1 'polypeptide(L)' 'MRLQHIKKIIDLIADLKSELSGCFSKTVQAMMLTRAELSAKRLYEAIDGLGTKESLIIDILCPATNGEMELIKKEYLNRK' A
#
# COMPACT_ATOMS: atom_id res chain seq x y z
N MET A 1 22.96 14.67 -1.38
CA MET A 1 22.42 14.25 -0.06
C MET A 1 21.04 13.56 -0.16
N ARG A 2 20.06 14.09 -0.90
CA ARG A 2 18.69 13.52 -1.01
C ARG A 2 18.60 12.12 -1.66
N LEU A 3 19.53 11.78 -2.54
CA LEU A 3 19.54 10.49 -3.27
C LEU A 3 20.00 9.29 -2.41
N GLN A 4 20.86 9.50 -1.40
CA GLN A 4 21.32 8.40 -0.53
C GLN A 4 20.23 7.91 0.44
N HIS A 5 19.36 8.81 0.89
CA HIS A 5 18.23 8.44 1.75
C HIS A 5 17.16 7.61 1.02
N ILE A 6 16.88 7.91 -0.26
CA ILE A 6 15.90 7.16 -1.06
C ILE A 6 16.43 5.76 -1.41
N LYS A 7 17.73 5.65 -1.75
CA LYS A 7 18.37 4.36 -2.05
C LYS A 7 18.28 3.37 -0.88
N LYS A 8 18.47 3.85 0.36
CA LYS A 8 18.35 3.05 1.59
C LYS A 8 16.94 2.51 1.86
N ILE A 9 15.88 3.25 1.52
CA ILE A 9 14.50 2.81 1.79
C ILE A 9 14.10 1.68 0.82
N ILE A 10 14.51 1.78 -0.45
CA ILE A 10 14.25 0.75 -1.46
C ILE A 10 14.99 -0.56 -1.11
N ASP A 11 16.23 -0.45 -0.66
CA ASP A 11 17.01 -1.60 -0.16
C ASP A 11 16.32 -2.24 1.06
N LEU A 12 15.85 -1.46 2.03
CA LEU A 12 15.23 -2.00 3.25
C LEU A 12 13.97 -2.84 2.99
N ILE A 13 13.10 -2.42 2.05
CA ILE A 13 11.89 -3.19 1.72
C ILE A 13 12.27 -4.50 1.00
N ALA A 14 13.30 -4.48 0.16
CA ALA A 14 13.79 -5.66 -0.54
C ALA A 14 14.43 -6.66 0.44
N ASP A 15 15.28 -6.17 1.35
CA ASP A 15 15.92 -6.97 2.38
C ASP A 15 14.89 -7.62 3.32
N LEU A 16 13.89 -6.85 3.78
CA LEU A 16 12.84 -7.41 4.63
C LEU A 16 11.98 -8.45 3.89
N LYS A 17 11.84 -8.34 2.57
CA LYS A 17 11.15 -9.37 1.76
C LYS A 17 11.94 -10.66 1.63
N SER A 18 13.28 -10.61 1.58
CA SER A 18 14.10 -11.82 1.50
C SER A 18 14.21 -12.53 2.85
N GLU A 19 14.22 -11.78 3.96
CA GLU A 19 14.37 -12.33 5.31
C GLU A 19 13.04 -12.77 5.95
N LEU A 20 11.91 -12.17 5.57
CA LEU A 20 10.61 -12.43 6.18
C LEU A 20 9.65 -13.14 5.23
N SER A 21 8.87 -14.09 5.76
CA SER A 21 7.86 -14.83 5.01
C SER A 21 6.46 -14.73 5.62
N GLY A 22 5.46 -15.23 4.88
CA GLY A 22 4.08 -15.38 5.36
C GLY A 22 3.39 -14.07 5.76
N CYS A 23 2.52 -14.13 6.77
CA CYS A 23 1.76 -12.98 7.24
C CYS A 23 2.65 -11.90 7.86
N PHE A 24 3.75 -12.28 8.52
CA PHE A 24 4.65 -11.33 9.16
C PHE A 24 5.30 -10.39 8.13
N SER A 25 5.82 -10.94 7.02
CA SER A 25 6.37 -10.16 5.91
C SER A 25 5.36 -9.17 5.34
N LYS A 26 4.11 -9.61 5.12
CA LYS A 26 3.03 -8.75 4.61
C LYS A 26 2.72 -7.59 5.55
N THR A 27 2.68 -7.84 6.87
CA THR A 27 2.42 -6.81 7.88
C THR A 27 3.56 -5.79 7.92
N VAL A 28 4.81 -6.24 8.00
CA VAL A 28 5.97 -5.34 8.05
C VAL A 28 6.04 -4.47 6.79
N GLN A 29 5.79 -5.05 5.61
CA GLN A 29 5.73 -4.26 4.36
C GLN A 29 4.60 -3.24 4.36
N ALA A 30 3.42 -3.58 4.91
CA ALA A 30 2.30 -2.64 5.02
C ALA A 30 2.64 -1.46 5.95
N MET A 31 3.43 -1.69 7.00
CA MET A 31 3.89 -0.64 7.92
C MET A 31 4.89 0.34 7.29
N MET A 32 5.52 -0.03 6.16
CA MET A 32 6.44 0.86 5.43
C MET A 32 5.73 1.78 4.43
N LEU A 33 4.43 1.59 4.22
CA LEU A 33 3.62 2.40 3.33
C LEU A 33 2.90 3.50 4.11
N THR A 34 2.74 4.66 3.49
CA THR A 34 1.78 5.66 3.97
C THR A 34 0.35 5.09 3.89
N ARG A 35 -0.57 5.69 4.64
CA ARG A 35 -1.97 5.26 4.65
C ARG A 35 -2.60 5.31 3.25
N ALA A 36 -2.30 6.34 2.45
CA ALA A 36 -2.81 6.47 1.08
C ALA A 36 -2.26 5.39 0.14
N GLU A 37 -0.95 5.10 0.20
CA GLU A 37 -0.32 4.03 -0.60
C GLU A 37 -0.87 2.65 -0.23
N LEU A 38 -1.03 2.37 1.07
CA LEU A 38 -1.60 1.11 1.53
C LEU A 38 -3.06 0.95 1.09
N SER A 39 -3.88 1.99 1.27
CA SER A 39 -5.28 2.00 0.83
C SER A 39 -5.39 1.80 -0.69
N ALA A 40 -4.59 2.51 -1.49
CA ALA A 40 -4.55 2.34 -2.94
C ALA A 40 -4.17 0.92 -3.35
N LYS A 41 -3.13 0.35 -2.71
CA LYS A 41 -2.70 -1.04 -2.94
C LYS A 41 -3.81 -2.04 -2.60
N ARG A 42 -4.49 -1.85 -1.47
CA ARG A 42 -5.56 -2.75 -1.01
C ARG A 42 -6.82 -2.65 -1.85
N LEU A 43 -7.17 -1.45 -2.31
CA LEU A 43 -8.25 -1.26 -3.29
C LEU A 43 -7.95 -2.00 -4.58
N TYR A 44 -6.70 -1.92 -5.07
CA TYR A 44 -6.31 -2.66 -6.26
C TYR A 44 -6.44 -4.17 -6.02
N GLU A 45 -5.91 -4.70 -4.91
CA GLU A 45 -6.02 -6.13 -4.55
C GLU A 45 -7.46 -6.61 -4.31
N ALA A 46 -8.40 -5.68 -4.05
CA ALA A 46 -9.82 -5.98 -3.88
C ALA A 46 -10.57 -6.09 -5.22
N ILE A 47 -10.04 -5.47 -6.28
CA ILE A 47 -10.68 -5.38 -7.61
C ILE A 47 -9.94 -6.27 -8.62
N ASP A 48 -8.62 -6.39 -8.51
CA ASP A 48 -7.77 -7.18 -9.40
C ASP A 48 -7.77 -8.65 -8.98
N GLY A 49 -8.69 -9.43 -9.56
CA GLY A 49 -8.83 -10.85 -9.30
C GLY A 49 -10.13 -11.43 -9.84
N LEU A 50 -10.41 -12.69 -9.47
CA LEU A 50 -11.72 -13.29 -9.73
C LEU A 50 -12.73 -12.77 -8.71
N GLY A 51 -13.69 -12.00 -9.21
CA GLY A 51 -14.69 -11.31 -8.39
C GLY A 51 -14.13 -10.07 -7.72
N THR A 52 -14.87 -9.57 -6.73
CA THR A 52 -14.55 -8.34 -6.00
C THR A 52 -14.57 -8.64 -4.51
N LYS A 53 -13.70 -8.00 -3.72
CA LYS A 53 -13.73 -8.08 -2.26
C LYS A 53 -14.41 -6.83 -1.69
N GLU A 54 -15.74 -6.81 -1.74
CA GLU A 54 -16.53 -5.61 -1.41
C GLU A 54 -16.30 -5.12 0.03
N SER A 55 -16.09 -6.04 0.97
CA SER A 55 -15.81 -5.67 2.37
C SER A 55 -14.55 -4.79 2.51
N LEU A 56 -13.48 -5.12 1.78
CA LEU A 56 -12.25 -4.30 1.78
C LEU A 56 -12.48 -2.93 1.17
N ILE A 57 -13.33 -2.84 0.14
CA ILE A 57 -13.66 -1.56 -0.50
C ILE A 57 -14.43 -0.68 0.50
N ILE A 58 -15.40 -1.26 1.21
CA ILE A 58 -16.19 -0.58 2.24
C ILE A 58 -15.27 -0.09 3.37
N ASP A 59 -14.41 -0.96 3.90
CA ASP A 59 -13.49 -0.62 5.01
C ASP A 59 -12.53 0.52 4.67
N ILE A 60 -12.20 0.70 3.39
CA ILE A 60 -11.29 1.76 2.93
C ILE A 60 -12.06 3.04 2.58
N LEU A 61 -13.14 2.94 1.80
CA LEU A 61 -13.80 4.10 1.23
C LEU A 61 -14.82 4.75 2.17
N CYS A 62 -15.56 3.97 2.97
CA CYS A 62 -16.60 4.52 3.85
C CYS A 62 -16.06 5.42 4.97
N PRO A 63 -14.93 5.11 5.64
CA PRO A 63 -14.40 5.99 6.69
C PRO A 63 -13.49 7.11 6.16
N ALA A 64 -13.17 7.13 4.87
CA ALA A 64 -12.23 8.10 4.30
C ALA A 64 -12.85 9.50 4.22
N THR A 65 -12.11 10.49 4.72
CA THR A 65 -12.44 11.91 4.51
C THR A 65 -12.20 12.31 3.06
N ASN A 66 -12.79 13.43 2.62
CA ASN A 66 -12.56 13.97 1.27
C ASN A 66 -11.07 14.19 0.96
N GLY A 67 -10.29 14.67 1.94
CA GLY A 67 -8.84 14.86 1.78
C GLY A 67 -8.09 13.55 1.61
N GLU A 68 -8.43 12.53 2.41
CA GLU A 68 -7.86 11.19 2.26
C GLU A 68 -8.25 10.56 0.91
N MET A 69 -9.49 10.76 0.45
CA MET A 69 -9.97 10.25 -0.83
C MET A 69 -9.15 10.78 -2.01
N GLU A 70 -8.82 12.07 -2.02
CA GLU A 70 -7.97 12.64 -3.07
C GLU A 70 -6.55 12.08 -3.07
N LEU A 71 -5.98 11.84 -1.87
CA LEU A 71 -4.68 11.17 -1.75
C LEU A 71 -4.74 9.71 -2.23
N ILE A 72 -5.77 8.97 -1.84
CA ILE A 72 -5.97 7.57 -2.26
C ILE A 72 -6.10 7.49 -3.78
N LYS A 73 -6.92 8.35 -4.41
CA LYS A 73 -7.05 8.42 -5.87
C LYS A 73 -5.71 8.68 -6.54
N LYS A 74 -4.95 9.66 -6.04
CA LYS A 74 -3.63 10.00 -6.56
C LYS A 74 -2.68 8.80 -6.50
N GLU A 75 -2.58 8.13 -5.35
CA GLU A 75 -1.70 6.96 -5.20
C GLU A 75 -2.16 5.75 -6.02
N TYR A 76 -3.47 5.56 -6.18
CA TYR A 76 -4.03 4.51 -7.03
C TYR A 76 -3.60 4.68 -8.50
N LEU A 77 -3.58 5.92 -9.01
CA LEU A 77 -3.14 6.23 -10.37
C LEU A 77 -1.62 6.23 -10.54
N ASN A 78 -0.86 6.50 -9.46
CA ASN A 78 0.60 6.50 -9.47
C ASN A 78 1.21 5.09 -9.37
N ARG A 79 0.39 4.06 -9.13
CA ARG A 79 0.80 2.65 -9.05
C ARG A 79 1.36 2.17 -10.40
N LYS A 80 2.65 2.43 -10.66
CA LYS A 80 3.43 1.83 -11.75
C LYS A 80 4.04 0.51 -11.32
#